data_AF-A0A1Y2NPP7-F1
#
_entry.id   AF-A0A1Y2NPP7-F1
#
_cell.length_a   1.000
_cell.length_b   1.000
_cell.length_c   1.000
_cell.angle_alpha   90.00
_cell.angle_beta   90.00
_cell.angle_gamma   90.00
#
_symmetry.space_group_name_H-M   'P 1'
#
loop_
_entity.id
_entity.type
_entity.pdbx_description
1 polymer ?
#
loop_
_entity_poly.entity_id
_entity_poly.type
_entity_poly.pdbx_seq_one_letter_code
_entity_poly.pdbx_strand_id
1 'polypeptide(L)'
;MSRTGTTGTGAGAASTVAQEVELALVLASTSPGGEAADVVRERLRGYVRAYAGAAEARARGLADGRERDIALRGVAHARAVAADPVHDPAAHLRLLAMGARMVLRYGSEGGGGVR
;
A
#
# COMPACT_ATOMS: atom_id res chain seq x y z
N MET A 1 25.18 20.71 24.14
CA MET A 1 24.71 19.31 24.15
C MET A 1 23.78 19.14 22.96
N SER A 2 24.29 18.50 21.92
CA SER A 2 23.71 18.52 20.57
C SER A 2 22.67 17.42 20.37
N ARG A 3 21.62 17.77 19.64
CA ARG A 3 20.55 16.91 19.13
C ARG A 3 21.11 15.80 18.22
N THR A 4 21.01 14.55 18.64
CA THR A 4 20.92 13.36 17.77
C THR A 4 19.42 13.11 17.57
N GLY A 5 18.85 12.82 16.41
CA GLY A 5 19.33 12.31 15.14
C GLY A 5 18.16 11.49 14.58
N THR A 6 17.40 12.09 13.68
CA THR A 6 16.23 11.56 12.98
C THR A 6 16.58 10.35 12.09
N THR A 7 15.56 9.61 11.64
CA THR A 7 15.51 8.59 10.56
C THR A 7 15.52 7.11 10.96
N GLY A 8 14.34 6.55 11.31
CA GLY A 8 14.14 5.10 11.47
C GLY A 8 12.77 4.56 11.04
N THR A 9 11.84 5.38 10.56
CA THR A 9 10.42 4.98 10.42
C THR A 9 10.05 4.34 9.06
N GLY A 10 10.84 4.57 8.00
CA GLY A 10 10.49 4.10 6.64
C GLY A 10 10.76 2.61 6.39
N ALA A 11 11.89 2.08 6.88
CA ALA A 11 12.29 0.69 6.64
C ALA A 11 11.43 -0.32 7.41
N GLY A 12 11.01 0.04 8.64
CA GLY A 12 10.11 -0.78 9.45
C GLY A 12 8.70 -0.87 8.87
N ALA A 13 8.15 0.24 8.38
CA ALA A 13 6.82 0.25 7.77
C ALA A 13 6.76 -0.60 6.49
N ALA A 14 7.78 -0.51 5.63
CA ALA A 14 7.84 -1.30 4.39
C ALA A 14 7.94 -2.82 4.67
N SER A 15 8.72 -3.23 5.68
CA SER A 15 8.83 -4.65 6.06
C SER A 15 7.53 -5.17 6.69
N THR A 16 6.82 -4.35 7.47
CA THR A 16 5.49 -4.72 7.98
C THR A 16 4.48 -4.90 6.86
N VAL A 17 4.42 -3.99 5.87
CA VAL A 17 3.46 -4.17 4.77
C VAL A 17 3.80 -5.36 3.90
N ALA A 18 5.08 -5.65 3.67
CA ALA A 18 5.48 -6.86 2.95
C ALA A 18 4.95 -8.13 3.66
N GLN A 19 5.05 -8.20 4.99
CA GLN A 19 4.51 -9.31 5.77
C GLN A 19 2.98 -9.41 5.67
N GLU A 20 2.28 -8.28 5.73
CA GLU A 20 0.81 -8.23 5.60
C GLU A 20 0.34 -8.59 4.19
N VAL A 21 1.12 -8.24 3.15
CA VAL A 21 0.89 -8.67 1.77
C VAL A 21 1.01 -10.18 1.64
N GLU A 22 2.08 -10.78 2.15
CA GLU A 22 2.27 -12.23 2.11
C GLU A 22 1.17 -12.96 2.89
N LEU A 23 0.82 -12.47 4.09
CA LEU A 23 -0.27 -13.03 4.89
C LEU A 23 -1.61 -12.96 4.16
N ALA A 24 -1.92 -11.86 3.48
CA ALA A 24 -3.13 -11.72 2.68
C ALA A 24 -3.19 -12.73 1.53
N LEU A 25 -2.07 -13.00 0.86
CA LEU A 25 -2.00 -13.98 -0.23
C LEU A 25 -2.18 -15.42 0.28
N VAL A 26 -1.63 -15.73 1.45
CA VAL A 26 -1.85 -17.02 2.13
C VAL A 26 -3.32 -17.17 2.50
N LEU A 27 -3.91 -16.20 3.19
CA LEU A 27 -5.31 -16.24 3.61
C LEU A 27 -6.27 -16.31 2.41
N ALA A 28 -5.99 -15.58 1.33
CA ALA A 28 -6.78 -15.67 0.10
C ALA A 28 -6.82 -17.09 -0.51
N SER A 29 -5.85 -17.93 -0.17
CA SER A 29 -5.71 -19.28 -0.71
C SER A 29 -6.18 -20.37 0.26
N THR A 30 -6.18 -20.11 1.57
CA THR A 30 -6.48 -21.12 2.59
C THR A 30 -7.74 -20.83 3.41
N SER A 31 -7.96 -19.57 3.78
CA SER A 31 -9.08 -19.13 4.61
C SER A 31 -9.40 -17.66 4.34
N PRO A 32 -10.10 -17.37 3.23
CA PRO A 32 -10.30 -15.99 2.80
C PRO A 32 -11.35 -15.26 3.64
N GLY A 33 -12.08 -15.93 4.53
CA GLY A 33 -13.07 -15.32 5.42
C GLY A 33 -12.65 -15.37 6.90
N GLY A 34 -13.49 -14.76 7.75
CA GLY A 34 -13.31 -14.76 9.20
C GLY A 34 -12.41 -13.63 9.71
N GLU A 35 -12.34 -13.54 11.03
CA GLU A 35 -11.74 -12.41 11.76
C GLU A 35 -10.30 -12.11 11.33
N ALA A 36 -9.46 -13.15 11.16
CA ALA A 36 -8.08 -12.97 10.74
C ALA A 36 -7.97 -12.30 9.35
N ALA A 37 -8.80 -12.73 8.39
CA ALA A 37 -8.84 -12.14 7.06
C ALA A 37 -9.36 -10.69 7.10
N ASP A 38 -10.35 -10.41 7.95
CA ASP A 38 -10.91 -9.07 8.11
C ASP A 38 -9.91 -8.08 8.73
N VAL A 39 -9.14 -8.52 9.73
CA VAL A 39 -8.05 -7.71 10.31
C VAL A 39 -7.00 -7.37 9.26
N VAL A 40 -6.59 -8.35 8.44
CA VAL A 40 -5.61 -8.12 7.36
C VAL A 40 -6.17 -7.18 6.30
N ARG A 41 -7.45 -7.31 5.91
CA ARG A 41 -8.11 -6.34 5.01
C ARG A 41 -8.04 -4.93 5.55
N GLU A 42 -8.38 -4.72 6.82
CA GLU A 42 -8.37 -3.39 7.41
C GLU A 42 -6.96 -2.79 7.49
N ARG A 43 -5.95 -3.60 7.82
CA ARG A 43 -4.54 -3.17 7.78
C ARG A 43 -4.12 -2.74 6.39
N LEU A 44 -4.40 -3.56 5.36
CA LEU A 44 -4.09 -3.24 3.97
C LEU A 44 -4.83 -1.99 3.47
N ARG A 45 -6.12 -1.84 3.81
CA ARG A 45 -6.89 -0.61 3.55
C ARG A 45 -6.22 0.60 4.21
N GLY A 46 -5.78 0.44 5.46
CA GLY A 46 -5.01 1.45 6.20
C GLY A 46 -3.75 1.90 5.46
N TYR A 47 -2.94 0.95 4.97
CA TYR A 47 -1.74 1.27 4.21
C TYR A 47 -2.04 1.98 2.89
N VAL A 48 -3.04 1.50 2.14
CA VAL A 48 -3.47 2.20 0.91
C VAL A 48 -3.87 3.64 1.22
N ARG A 49 -4.68 3.87 2.26
CA ARG A 49 -5.09 5.23 2.68
C ARG A 49 -3.89 6.09 3.07
N ALA A 50 -2.94 5.55 3.82
CA ALA A 50 -1.78 6.28 4.31
C ALA A 50 -0.82 6.71 3.19
N TYR A 51 -0.57 5.84 2.21
CA TYR A 51 0.48 6.08 1.21
C TYR A 51 -0.02 6.58 -0.15
N ALA A 52 -1.33 6.48 -0.45
CA ALA A 52 -1.82 6.78 -1.80
C ALA A 52 -1.59 8.22 -2.24
N GLY A 53 -1.64 9.19 -1.34
CA GLY A 53 -1.34 10.59 -1.67
C GLY A 53 0.11 10.78 -2.12
N ALA A 54 1.07 10.25 -1.36
CA ALA A 54 2.50 10.32 -1.69
C ALA A 54 2.81 9.57 -2.98
N ALA A 55 2.22 8.39 -3.16
CA ALA A 55 2.37 7.58 -4.37
C ALA A 55 1.89 8.32 -5.63
N GLU A 56 0.74 8.99 -5.53
CA GLU A 56 0.19 9.78 -6.64
C GLU A 56 1.06 11.00 -6.97
N ALA A 57 1.56 11.70 -5.96
CA ALA A 57 2.46 12.84 -6.14
C ALA A 57 3.76 12.42 -6.85
N ARG A 58 4.36 11.30 -6.44
CA ARG A 58 5.55 10.75 -7.10
C ARG A 58 5.24 10.31 -8.52
N ALA A 59 4.13 9.60 -8.74
CA ALA A 59 3.73 9.14 -10.06
C ALA A 59 3.64 10.31 -11.06
N ARG A 60 3.06 11.46 -10.66
CA ARG A 60 3.02 12.67 -11.50
C ARG A 60 4.39 13.21 -11.89
N GLY A 61 5.40 13.02 -11.05
CA GLY A 61 6.78 13.44 -11.29
C GLY A 61 7.60 12.51 -12.19
N LEU A 62 7.06 11.37 -12.61
CA LEU A 62 7.75 10.46 -13.52
C LEU A 62 7.91 11.09 -14.92
N ALA A 63 9.13 11.03 -15.46
CA ALA A 63 9.48 11.58 -16.77
C ALA A 63 8.93 10.72 -17.93
N ASP A 64 8.90 9.40 -17.75
CA ASP A 64 8.30 8.49 -18.72
C ASP A 64 6.76 8.57 -18.61
N GLY A 65 6.12 9.03 -19.69
CA GLY A 65 4.67 9.20 -19.75
C GLY A 65 3.90 7.88 -19.58
N ARG A 66 4.43 6.77 -20.11
CA ARG A 66 3.79 5.45 -19.97
C ARG A 66 3.92 4.95 -18.54
N GLU A 67 5.09 5.08 -17.92
CA GLU A 67 5.30 4.70 -16.53
C GLU A 67 4.39 5.52 -15.59
N ARG A 68 4.33 6.83 -15.82
CA ARG A 68 3.41 7.74 -15.11
C ARG A 68 1.97 7.26 -15.18
N ASP A 69 1.47 6.95 -16.37
CA ASP A 69 0.08 6.53 -16.56
C ASP A 69 -0.22 5.19 -15.90
N ILE A 70 0.74 4.27 -15.90
CA ILE A 70 0.63 2.99 -15.19
C ILE A 70 0.56 3.23 -13.68
N ALA A 71 1.45 4.07 -13.14
CA ALA A 71 1.51 4.37 -11.72
C ALA A 71 0.22 5.06 -11.24
N LEU A 72 -0.25 6.08 -11.95
CA LEU A 72 -1.49 6.81 -11.61
C LEU A 72 -2.72 5.90 -11.62
N ARG A 73 -2.86 5.06 -12.66
CA ARG A 73 -3.96 4.07 -12.72
C ARG A 73 -3.85 3.03 -11.61
N GLY A 74 -2.64 2.59 -11.29
CA GLY A 74 -2.40 1.65 -10.19
C GLY A 74 -2.81 2.22 -8.83
N VAL A 75 -2.45 3.47 -8.54
CA VAL A 75 -2.83 4.15 -7.28
C VAL A 75 -4.34 4.38 -7.22
N ALA A 76 -4.96 4.82 -8.33
CA ALA A 76 -6.42 4.99 -8.40
C ALA A 76 -7.15 3.66 -8.17
N HIS A 77 -6.69 2.58 -8.80
CA HIS A 77 -7.24 1.25 -8.61
C HIS A 77 -7.11 0.76 -7.16
N ALA A 78 -5.94 0.94 -6.53
CA ALA A 78 -5.74 0.58 -5.14
C ALA A 78 -6.73 1.29 -4.20
N ARG A 79 -6.99 2.59 -4.43
CA ARG A 79 -8.01 3.34 -3.66
C ARG A 79 -9.41 2.79 -3.87
N ALA A 80 -9.78 2.48 -5.11
CA ALA A 80 -11.08 1.90 -5.42
C ALA A 80 -11.28 0.56 -4.67
N VAL A 81 -10.31 -0.35 -4.75
CA VAL A 81 -10.36 -1.65 -4.03
C VAL A 81 -10.43 -1.45 -2.52
N ALA A 82 -9.71 -0.47 -1.96
CA ALA A 82 -9.75 -0.19 -0.53
C ALA A 82 -11.12 0.32 -0.06
N ALA A 83 -11.84 1.05 -0.91
CA ALA A 83 -13.20 1.52 -0.65
C ALA A 83 -14.28 0.47 -0.97
N ASP A 84 -13.95 -0.58 -1.71
CA ASP A 84 -14.90 -1.58 -2.19
C ASP A 84 -15.40 -2.46 -1.03
N PRO A 85 -16.73 -2.68 -0.92
CA PRO A 85 -17.29 -3.74 -0.09
C PRO A 85 -16.79 -5.12 -0.53
N VAL A 86 -16.70 -6.05 0.43
CA VAL A 86 -16.17 -7.39 0.16
C VAL A 86 -17.25 -8.23 -0.51
N HIS A 87 -17.11 -8.46 -1.83
CA HIS A 87 -17.99 -9.34 -2.60
C HIS A 87 -17.42 -10.75 -2.75
N ASP A 88 -16.17 -10.85 -3.21
CA ASP A 88 -15.37 -12.07 -3.21
C ASP A 88 -14.25 -11.91 -2.17
N PRO A 89 -14.31 -12.62 -1.04
CA PRO A 89 -13.32 -12.49 0.03
C PRO A 89 -11.88 -12.77 -0.41
N ALA A 90 -11.67 -13.75 -1.30
CA ALA A 90 -10.35 -14.17 -1.74
C ALA A 90 -9.78 -13.21 -2.78
N ALA A 91 -10.60 -12.80 -3.76
CA ALA A 91 -10.19 -11.80 -4.73
C ALA A 91 -9.89 -10.45 -4.06
N HIS A 92 -10.73 -10.04 -3.10
CA HIS A 92 -10.55 -8.78 -2.39
C HIS A 92 -9.22 -8.71 -1.64
N LEU A 93 -8.82 -9.79 -0.95
CA LEU A 93 -7.50 -9.89 -0.31
C LEU A 93 -6.35 -9.78 -1.31
N ARG A 94 -6.42 -10.49 -2.45
CA ARG A 94 -5.39 -10.41 -3.50
C ARG A 94 -5.26 -9.01 -4.09
N LEU A 95 -6.39 -8.38 -4.38
CA LEU A 95 -6.43 -7.02 -4.94
C LEU A 95 -5.90 -5.99 -3.94
N LEU A 96 -6.27 -6.10 -2.66
CA LEU A 96 -5.73 -5.24 -1.61
C LEU A 96 -4.21 -5.41 -1.44
N ALA A 97 -3.72 -6.65 -1.45
CA ALA A 97 -2.30 -6.95 -1.33
C ALA A 97 -1.50 -6.33 -2.49
N MET A 98 -1.97 -6.49 -3.72
CA MET A 98 -1.36 -5.86 -4.90
C MET A 98 -1.44 -4.33 -4.84
N GLY A 99 -2.58 -3.78 -4.42
CA GLY A 99 -2.76 -2.35 -4.23
C GLY A 99 -1.77 -1.77 -3.23
N ALA A 100 -1.67 -2.34 -2.03
CA ALA A 100 -0.74 -1.89 -0.99
C ALA A 100 0.73 -1.93 -1.47
N ARG A 101 1.14 -3.00 -2.17
CA ARG A 101 2.48 -3.11 -2.77
C ARG A 101 2.74 -2.01 -3.80
N MET A 102 1.76 -1.73 -4.66
CA MET A 102 1.86 -0.66 -5.66
C MET A 102 2.01 0.71 -5.00
N VAL A 103 1.18 0.99 -3.98
CA VAL A 103 1.20 2.28 -3.30
C VAL A 103 2.51 2.50 -2.56
N LEU A 104 3.08 1.47 -1.93
CA LEU A 104 4.39 1.58 -1.30
C LEU A 104 5.52 1.81 -2.29
N ARG A 105 5.51 1.09 -3.43
CA ARG A 105 6.53 1.26 -4.47
C ARG A 105 6.70 2.73 -4.89
N TYR A 106 5.61 3.48 -4.91
CA TYR A 106 5.62 4.90 -5.28
C TYR A 106 5.52 5.86 -4.08
N GLY A 107 5.14 5.39 -2.89
CA GLY A 107 4.86 6.21 -1.71
C GLY A 107 5.91 6.13 -0.60
N SER A 108 6.84 5.18 -0.61
CA SER A 108 7.80 4.95 0.49
C SER A 108 8.94 5.99 0.59
N GLU A 109 9.02 6.95 -0.34
CA GLU A 109 9.99 8.05 -0.31
C GLU A 109 9.30 9.44 -0.24
N GLY A 110 8.32 9.58 0.65
CA GLY A 110 7.61 10.85 0.89
C GLY A 110 7.99 11.60 2.17
N GLY A 111 9.06 11.17 2.88
CA GLY A 111 9.43 11.68 4.20
C GLY A 111 10.63 12.64 4.24
N GLY A 112 11.14 13.09 3.10
CA GLY A 112 12.31 13.97 3.04
C GLY A 112 12.30 14.78 1.76
N GLY A 113 11.74 15.99 1.81
CA GLY A 113 11.74 16.87 0.65
C GLY A 113 10.78 18.05 0.80
N VAL A 114 11.35 19.17 1.24
CA VAL A 114 10.84 20.54 1.10
C VAL A 114 9.70 20.93 2.06
N ARG A 115 10.06 21.45 3.24
CA ARG A 115 10.13 22.89 3.53
C ARG A 115 10.94 23.13 4.80
#